data_AF-A0AA37WZH5-F1
#
_entry.id   AF-A0AA37WZH5-F1
#
_cell.length_a   1.000
_cell.length_b   1.000
_cell.length_c   1.000
_cell.angle_alpha   90.00
_cell.angle_beta   90.00
_cell.angle_gamma   90.00
#
_symmetry.space_group_name_H-M   'P 1'
#
loop_
_entity.id
_entity.type
_entity.pdbx_description
1 polymer ?
#
loop_
_entity_poly.entity_id
_entity_poly.type
_entity_poly.pdbx_seq_one_letter_code
_entity_poly.pdbx_strand_id
1 'polypeptide(L)'
;MTMWVANGLSQDLPSGVVMAGNWQGAELAIWRSVSGRLAAWGDRCPHRGMRLSHGFVRGETLSCIYHGWTYGSDGACSKIPAHPTMVPPAAIKAEVYQCVEADGVIWVGPAGPEADLPDLSGMVAVRSVSVLGDVAALTRALPGFVADGALWRGQVGGVSVSLVVQARGAGLGLHALCGAAAHRVAVSRWLDGVVQLVEQEALT
;
A
#
# COMPACT_ATOMS: atom_id res chain seq x y z
N MET A 1 -15.60 -7.27 -8.51
CA MET A 1 -14.29 -6.64 -8.30
C MET A 1 -14.31 -6.01 -6.92
N THR A 2 -13.35 -6.35 -6.06
CA THR A 2 -13.21 -5.72 -4.74
C THR A 2 -12.79 -4.26 -4.90
N MET A 3 -13.44 -3.34 -4.16
CA MET A 3 -13.10 -1.92 -4.19
C MET A 3 -11.72 -1.61 -3.57
N TRP A 4 -11.20 -2.54 -2.76
CA TRP A 4 -9.96 -2.41 -2.02
C TRP A 4 -8.75 -2.96 -2.75
N VAL A 5 -7.64 -2.21 -2.67
CA VAL A 5 -6.31 -2.60 -3.13
C VAL A 5 -5.35 -2.53 -1.96
N ALA A 6 -4.70 -3.65 -1.63
CA ALA A 6 -3.61 -3.67 -0.67
C ALA A 6 -2.42 -2.87 -1.21
N ASN A 7 -1.79 -2.07 -0.37
CA ASN A 7 -0.71 -1.18 -0.76
C ASN A 7 0.60 -1.42 0.01
N GLY A 8 0.55 -2.24 1.05
CA GLY A 8 1.66 -2.55 1.93
C GLY A 8 1.15 -3.28 3.17
N LEU A 9 2.09 -3.77 3.97
CA LEU A 9 1.81 -4.20 5.33
C LEU A 9 1.90 -2.99 6.27
N SER A 10 1.22 -3.04 7.42
CA SER A 10 1.26 -1.97 8.42
C SER A 10 2.70 -1.59 8.81
N GLN A 11 3.59 -2.57 8.90
CA GLN A 11 5.01 -2.39 9.23
C GLN A 11 5.82 -1.66 8.13
N ASP A 12 5.31 -1.62 6.90
CA ASP A 12 5.99 -0.93 5.78
C ASP A 12 5.77 0.59 5.84
N LEU A 13 4.77 1.03 6.61
CA LEU A 13 4.44 2.45 6.82
C LEU A 13 4.35 2.77 8.31
N PRO A 14 5.48 2.90 9.02
CA PRO A 14 5.48 3.31 10.42
C PRO A 14 5.02 4.79 10.57
N SER A 15 4.74 5.20 11.80
CA SER A 15 4.29 6.58 12.09
C SER A 15 5.31 7.62 11.60
N GLY A 16 4.81 8.70 11.01
CA GLY A 16 5.66 9.77 10.47
C GLY A 16 6.23 9.49 9.07
N VAL A 17 5.79 8.43 8.39
CA VAL A 17 6.27 8.06 7.06
C VAL A 17 5.18 8.24 6.01
N VAL A 18 5.63 8.54 4.79
CA VAL A 18 4.82 8.52 3.56
C VAL A 18 5.45 7.53 2.58
N MET A 19 4.62 6.82 1.83
CA MET A 19 5.03 5.92 0.75
C MET A 19 4.18 6.14 -0.51
N ALA A 20 4.71 5.72 -1.65
CA ALA A 20 3.95 5.64 -2.88
C ALA A 20 3.00 4.44 -2.84
N GLY A 21 1.78 4.63 -3.33
CA GLY A 21 0.76 3.60 -3.47
C GLY A 21 0.07 3.66 -4.82
N ASN A 22 -0.88 2.76 -5.01
CA ASN A 22 -1.71 2.67 -6.19
C ASN A 22 -3.13 2.23 -5.85
N TRP A 23 -4.10 2.78 -6.57
CA TRP A 23 -5.44 2.24 -6.66
C TRP A 23 -5.90 2.22 -8.12
N GLN A 24 -5.96 1.02 -8.71
CA GLN A 24 -6.42 0.79 -10.09
C GLN A 24 -5.81 1.75 -11.13
N GLY A 25 -4.50 2.00 -11.03
CA GLY A 25 -3.78 2.91 -11.93
C GLY A 25 -3.66 4.35 -11.44
N ALA A 26 -4.47 4.78 -10.47
CA ALA A 26 -4.27 6.07 -9.79
C ALA A 26 -3.03 5.99 -8.87
N GLU A 27 -2.11 6.94 -9.01
CA GLU A 27 -0.93 7.04 -8.16
C GLU A 27 -1.27 7.75 -6.85
N LEU A 28 -0.81 7.18 -5.74
CA LEU A 28 -1.19 7.64 -4.41
C LEU A 28 0.00 8.00 -3.52
N ALA A 29 -0.21 8.95 -2.62
CA ALA A 29 0.62 9.19 -1.45
C ALA A 29 -0.12 8.65 -0.23
N ILE A 30 0.37 7.55 0.34
CA ILE A 30 -0.18 6.94 1.55
C ILE A 30 0.75 7.30 2.71
N TRP A 31 0.22 7.92 3.74
CA TRP A 31 1.04 8.41 4.84
C TRP A 31 0.39 8.15 6.18
N ARG A 32 1.23 8.01 7.20
CA ARG A 32 0.81 7.85 8.58
C ARG A 32 1.30 9.03 9.39
N SER A 33 0.38 9.71 10.07
CA SER A 33 0.71 10.79 10.99
C SER A 33 1.59 10.30 12.14
N VAL A 34 2.16 11.23 12.90
CA VAL A 34 2.97 10.89 14.08
C VAL A 34 2.10 10.20 15.15
N SER A 35 0.83 10.57 15.28
CA SER A 35 -0.12 9.88 16.17
C SER A 35 -0.61 8.52 15.65
N GLY A 36 -0.25 8.13 14.41
CA GLY A 36 -0.60 6.85 13.83
C GLY A 36 -1.81 6.87 12.88
N ARG A 37 -2.44 8.03 12.67
CA ARG A 37 -3.58 8.18 11.75
C ARG A 37 -3.13 7.95 10.31
N LEU A 38 -3.83 7.08 9.61
CA LEU A 38 -3.56 6.74 8.22
C LEU A 38 -4.38 7.64 7.27
N ALA A 39 -3.79 8.03 6.15
CA ALA A 39 -4.48 8.75 5.07
C ALA A 39 -3.85 8.40 3.71
N ALA A 40 -4.68 8.45 2.66
CA ALA A 40 -4.25 8.26 1.28
C ALA A 40 -4.77 9.39 0.39
N TRP A 41 -3.87 9.96 -0.41
CA TRP A 41 -4.20 11.03 -1.35
C TRP A 41 -3.74 10.70 -2.76
N GLY A 42 -4.31 11.40 -3.75
CA GLY A 42 -3.70 11.46 -5.08
C GLY A 42 -2.26 12.01 -4.99
N ASP A 43 -1.33 11.38 -5.69
CA ASP A 43 0.11 11.67 -5.59
C ASP A 43 0.55 12.92 -6.38
N ARG A 44 -0.27 13.97 -6.41
CA ARG A 44 0.03 15.22 -7.11
C ARG A 44 -0.33 16.41 -6.25
N CYS A 45 0.67 17.20 -5.89
CA CYS A 45 0.51 18.43 -5.14
C CYS A 45 -0.35 19.44 -5.93
N PRO A 46 -1.48 19.94 -5.37
CA PRO A 46 -2.36 20.92 -6.02
C PRO A 46 -1.67 22.21 -6.49
N HIS A 47 -0.48 22.53 -5.99
CA HIS A 47 0.27 23.71 -6.39
C HIS A 47 0.92 23.56 -7.78
N ARG A 48 1.79 22.55 -7.96
CA ARG A 48 2.62 22.37 -9.18
C ARG A 48 2.81 20.90 -9.58
N GLY A 49 2.00 19.99 -9.06
CA GLY A 49 2.03 18.57 -9.43
C GLY A 49 3.23 17.76 -8.93
N MET A 50 4.06 18.29 -8.02
CA MET A 50 5.10 17.47 -7.38
C MET A 50 4.46 16.30 -6.63
N ARG A 51 5.07 15.13 -6.70
CA ARG A 51 4.64 13.93 -5.97
C ARG A 51 4.66 14.17 -4.46
N LEU A 52 3.54 13.89 -3.82
CA LEU A 52 3.37 14.04 -2.37
C LEU A 52 3.98 12.84 -1.62
N SER A 53 4.14 11.70 -2.29
CA SER A 53 4.81 10.51 -1.81
C SER A 53 6.30 10.73 -1.48
N HIS A 54 6.90 11.78 -2.04
CA HIS A 54 8.26 12.25 -1.70
C HIS A 54 8.28 13.34 -0.62
N GLY A 55 7.13 13.66 -0.02
CA GLY A 55 6.98 14.69 1.01
C GLY A 55 7.48 14.26 2.39
N PHE A 56 7.11 15.06 3.40
CA PHE A 56 7.47 14.82 4.80
C PHE A 56 6.26 14.89 5.69
N VAL A 57 6.02 13.87 6.51
CA VAL A 57 5.00 13.94 7.55
C VAL A 57 5.48 14.90 8.65
N ARG A 58 4.60 15.82 9.06
CA ARG A 58 4.82 16.83 10.10
C ARG A 58 3.66 16.77 11.08
N GLY A 59 3.81 15.98 12.14
CA GLY A 59 2.72 15.74 13.10
C GLY A 59 1.52 15.09 12.41
N GLU A 60 0.42 15.85 12.31
CA GLU A 60 -0.86 15.42 11.72
C GLU A 60 -1.07 15.88 10.27
N THR A 61 0.03 16.22 9.58
CA THR A 61 -0.02 16.76 8.22
C THR A 61 1.09 16.18 7.35
N LEU A 62 0.96 16.29 6.03
CA LEU A 62 2.01 15.96 5.08
C LEU A 62 2.38 17.22 4.29
N SER A 63 3.68 17.53 4.25
CA SER A 63 4.24 18.67 3.54
C SER A 63 4.89 18.22 2.23
N CYS A 64 4.53 18.90 1.13
CA CYS A 64 5.17 18.70 -0.17
C CYS A 64 6.65 19.11 -0.11
N ILE A 65 7.54 18.26 -0.64
CA ILE A 65 8.99 18.52 -0.69
C ILE A 65 9.37 19.76 -1.52
N TYR A 66 8.54 20.19 -2.46
CA TYR A 66 8.93 21.27 -3.38
C TYR A 66 8.92 22.65 -2.70
N HIS A 67 7.73 23.09 -2.23
CA HIS A 67 7.56 24.43 -1.64
C HIS A 67 7.01 24.38 -0.21
N GLY A 68 6.97 23.20 0.42
CA GLY A 68 6.51 23.01 1.79
C GLY A 68 5.00 23.24 2.01
N TRP A 69 4.21 23.30 0.94
CA TRP A 69 2.75 23.35 1.06
C TRP A 69 2.29 22.14 1.85
N THR A 70 1.50 22.38 2.89
CA THR A 70 1.15 21.37 3.89
C THR A 70 -0.35 21.13 3.87
N TYR A 71 -0.73 19.86 3.99
CA TYR A 71 -2.11 19.41 3.87
C TYR A 71 -2.49 18.55 5.08
N GLY A 72 -3.73 18.69 5.56
CA GLY A 72 -4.34 17.81 6.57
C GLY A 72 -4.89 16.54 5.96
N SER A 73 -5.26 15.54 6.78
CA SER A 73 -5.76 14.22 6.32
C SER A 73 -6.97 14.28 5.37
N ASP A 74 -7.77 15.34 5.46
CA ASP A 74 -8.89 15.66 4.56
C ASP A 74 -8.45 16.27 3.21
N GLY A 75 -7.14 16.30 2.94
CA GLY A 75 -6.52 16.86 1.76
C GLY A 75 -6.45 18.39 1.77
N ALA A 76 -7.00 19.09 2.76
CA ALA A 76 -7.08 20.55 2.77
C ALA A 76 -5.73 21.19 3.03
N CYS A 77 -5.37 22.21 2.23
CA CYS A 77 -4.16 22.98 2.46
C CYS A 77 -4.29 23.78 3.76
N SER A 78 -3.39 23.53 4.71
CA SER A 78 -3.36 24.20 6.01
C SER A 78 -2.25 25.25 6.12
N LYS A 79 -1.22 25.17 5.25
CA LYS A 79 -0.08 26.11 5.30
C LYS A 79 0.56 26.31 3.93
N ILE A 80 0.80 27.58 3.59
CA ILE A 80 1.59 28.03 2.45
C ILE A 80 2.81 28.79 3.01
N PRO A 81 4.02 28.20 3.04
CA PRO A 81 5.18 28.81 3.72
C PRO A 81 5.55 30.21 3.22
N ALA A 82 5.39 30.49 1.93
CA ALA A 82 5.66 31.81 1.35
C ALA A 82 4.66 32.90 1.78
N HIS A 83 3.49 32.51 2.28
CA HIS A 83 2.43 33.41 2.76
C HIS A 83 1.96 32.96 4.16
N PRO A 84 2.81 33.10 5.19
CA PRO A 84 2.59 32.44 6.49
C PRO A 84 1.37 32.97 7.27
N THR A 85 0.90 34.17 6.96
CA THR A 85 -0.29 34.80 7.59
C THR A 85 -1.56 34.60 6.77
N MET A 86 -1.47 34.03 5.58
CA MET A 86 -2.61 33.79 4.71
C MET A 86 -3.34 32.52 5.16
N VAL A 87 -4.67 32.61 5.24
CA VAL A 87 -5.53 31.43 5.29
C VAL A 87 -5.61 30.85 3.88
N PRO A 88 -5.14 29.61 3.62
CA PRO A 88 -5.20 29.03 2.29
C PRO A 88 -6.65 28.93 1.79
N PRO A 89 -6.93 29.22 0.51
CA PRO A 89 -8.26 29.04 -0.07
C PRO A 89 -8.76 27.60 0.08
N ALA A 90 -10.03 27.44 0.46
CA ALA A 90 -10.64 26.12 0.69
C ALA A 90 -10.68 25.20 -0.55
N ALA A 91 -10.55 25.77 -1.76
CA ALA A 91 -10.48 25.02 -3.01
C ALA A 91 -9.15 24.28 -3.21
N ILE A 92 -8.09 24.64 -2.47
CA ILE A 92 -6.78 24.00 -2.58
C ILE A 92 -6.79 22.72 -1.76
N LYS A 93 -7.10 21.60 -2.41
CA LYS A 93 -7.18 20.28 -1.78
C LYS A 93 -6.50 19.21 -2.61
N ALA A 94 -5.82 18.29 -1.95
CA ALA A 94 -5.46 17.01 -2.56
C ALA A 94 -6.71 16.12 -2.68
N GLU A 95 -6.76 15.28 -3.70
CA GLU A 95 -7.79 14.24 -3.82
C GLU A 95 -7.60 13.20 -2.71
N VAL A 96 -8.67 12.81 -2.03
CA VAL A 96 -8.64 11.90 -0.86
C VAL A 96 -9.25 10.56 -1.22
N TYR A 97 -8.58 9.48 -0.80
CA TYR A 97 -9.03 8.11 -0.92
C TYR A 97 -9.35 7.52 0.45
N GLN A 98 -10.20 6.50 0.48
CA GLN A 98 -10.38 5.71 1.70
C GLN A 98 -9.11 4.94 1.98
N CYS A 99 -8.66 4.94 3.24
CA CYS A 99 -7.50 4.18 3.64
C CYS A 99 -7.74 3.58 5.02
N VAL A 100 -7.65 2.25 5.10
CA VAL A 100 -7.92 1.50 6.32
C VAL A 100 -6.78 0.52 6.57
N GLU A 101 -6.56 0.22 7.83
CA GLU A 101 -5.62 -0.79 8.29
C GLU A 101 -6.42 -1.93 8.92
N ALA A 102 -6.27 -3.14 8.38
CA ALA A 102 -6.92 -4.33 8.89
C ALA A 102 -6.00 -5.55 8.71
N ASP A 103 -5.93 -6.40 9.73
CA ASP A 103 -5.12 -7.63 9.73
C ASP A 103 -3.65 -7.44 9.34
N GLY A 104 -3.08 -6.28 9.70
CA GLY A 104 -1.69 -5.94 9.40
C GLY A 104 -1.44 -5.53 7.94
N VAL A 105 -2.49 -5.25 7.17
CA VAL A 105 -2.45 -4.80 5.76
C VAL A 105 -3.07 -3.41 5.63
N ILE A 106 -2.45 -2.58 4.80
CA ILE A 106 -2.96 -1.25 4.44
C ILE A 106 -3.76 -1.37 3.15
N TRP A 107 -5.05 -1.06 3.23
CA TRP A 107 -5.99 -1.11 2.11
C TRP A 107 -6.39 0.28 1.67
N VAL A 108 -6.47 0.49 0.36
CA VAL A 108 -6.98 1.75 -0.22
C VAL A 108 -8.16 1.46 -1.15
N GLY A 109 -9.18 2.30 -1.05
CA GLY A 109 -10.39 2.27 -1.86
C GLY A 109 -10.79 3.66 -2.33
N PRO A 110 -11.73 3.76 -3.29
CA PRO A 110 -12.27 5.06 -3.69
C PRO A 110 -13.06 5.69 -2.55
N ALA A 111 -13.31 7.00 -2.61
CA ALA A 111 -14.31 7.61 -1.73
C ALA A 111 -15.69 6.97 -1.98
N GLY A 112 -16.43 6.60 -0.93
CA GLY A 112 -17.74 5.95 -1.09
C GLY A 112 -18.23 5.19 0.15
N PRO A 113 -19.22 4.29 -0.01
CA PRO A 113 -19.57 3.35 1.05
C PRO A 113 -18.44 2.35 1.27
N GLU A 114 -18.23 1.96 2.52
CA GLU A 114 -17.26 0.94 2.89
C GLU A 114 -17.68 -0.41 2.30
N ALA A 115 -16.71 -1.15 1.73
CA ALA A 115 -16.90 -2.52 1.28
C ALA A 115 -16.19 -3.49 2.21
N ASP A 116 -16.62 -4.75 2.22
CA ASP A 116 -15.97 -5.79 3.00
C ASP A 116 -14.52 -5.98 2.57
N LEU A 117 -13.64 -6.10 3.56
CA LEU A 117 -12.24 -6.46 3.37
C LEU A 117 -12.08 -7.97 3.34
N PRO A 118 -11.06 -8.49 2.64
CA PRO A 118 -10.72 -9.90 2.73
C PRO A 118 -10.35 -10.28 4.16
N ASP A 119 -10.95 -11.34 4.69
CA ASP A 119 -10.67 -11.84 6.05
C ASP A 119 -9.25 -12.43 6.14
N LEU A 120 -8.37 -11.76 6.88
CA LEU A 120 -7.02 -12.24 7.18
C LEU A 120 -6.85 -12.47 8.68
N SER A 121 -7.95 -12.66 9.42
CA SER A 121 -7.92 -12.90 10.85
C SER A 121 -7.06 -14.12 11.21
N GLY A 122 -6.27 -13.98 12.27
CA GLY A 122 -5.33 -15.01 12.71
C GLY A 122 -4.05 -15.13 11.86
N MET A 123 -3.92 -14.36 10.79
CA MET A 123 -2.68 -14.30 10.00
C MET A 123 -1.71 -13.27 10.60
N VAL A 124 -0.41 -13.50 10.36
CA VAL A 124 0.69 -12.64 10.81
C VAL A 124 1.47 -12.17 9.60
N ALA A 125 1.59 -10.85 9.46
CA ALA A 125 2.37 -10.19 8.43
C ALA A 125 3.83 -10.70 8.39
N VAL A 126 4.31 -11.08 7.21
CA VAL A 126 5.69 -11.52 6.98
C VAL A 126 6.50 -10.35 6.42
N ARG A 127 6.30 -10.03 5.14
CA ARG A 127 6.89 -8.89 4.41
C ARG A 127 6.16 -8.66 3.07
N SER A 128 6.37 -7.49 2.48
CA SER A 128 6.00 -7.18 1.10
C SER A 128 7.19 -7.38 0.16
N VAL A 129 6.94 -7.87 -1.05
CA VAL A 129 7.94 -7.93 -2.13
C VAL A 129 7.33 -7.41 -3.43
N SER A 130 8.16 -6.77 -4.24
CA SER A 130 7.83 -6.47 -5.64
C SER A 130 8.49 -7.53 -6.51
N VAL A 131 7.79 -8.02 -7.52
CA VAL A 131 8.27 -9.05 -8.44
C VAL A 131 7.99 -8.61 -9.88
N LEU A 132 8.95 -8.78 -10.77
CA LEU A 132 8.73 -8.59 -12.20
C LEU A 132 8.07 -9.83 -12.80
N GLY A 133 7.00 -9.64 -13.56
CA GLY A 133 6.20 -10.74 -14.11
C GLY A 133 4.70 -10.52 -13.95
N ASP A 134 3.93 -11.49 -14.43
CA ASP A 134 2.47 -11.42 -14.45
C ASP A 134 1.82 -12.47 -13.54
N VAL A 135 0.49 -12.38 -13.44
CA VAL A 135 -0.31 -13.31 -12.63
C VAL A 135 -0.22 -14.75 -13.15
N ALA A 136 0.03 -14.95 -14.45
CA ALA A 136 0.16 -16.29 -15.03
C ALA A 136 1.45 -16.97 -14.59
N ALA A 137 2.58 -16.25 -14.59
CA ALA A 137 3.85 -16.71 -14.03
C ALA A 137 3.71 -16.99 -12.52
N LEU A 138 3.06 -16.11 -11.77
CA LEU A 138 2.80 -16.33 -10.35
C LEU A 138 1.96 -17.60 -10.10
N THR A 139 0.93 -17.84 -10.91
CA THR A 139 0.10 -19.05 -10.84
C THR A 139 0.94 -20.31 -10.99
N ARG A 140 1.87 -20.33 -11.95
CA ARG A 140 2.76 -21.47 -12.18
C ARG A 140 3.77 -21.67 -11.04
N ALA A 141 4.28 -20.58 -10.48
CA ALA A 141 5.22 -20.62 -9.35
C ALA A 141 4.56 -21.08 -8.02
N LEU A 142 3.23 -21.08 -7.94
CA LEU A 142 2.48 -21.40 -6.72
C LEU A 142 1.51 -22.58 -6.90
N PRO A 143 1.99 -23.78 -7.25
CA PRO A 143 1.12 -24.94 -7.38
C PRO A 143 0.40 -25.23 -6.05
N GLY A 144 -0.91 -25.39 -6.11
CA GLY A 144 -1.74 -25.69 -4.93
C GLY A 144 -2.21 -24.47 -4.13
N PHE A 145 -1.82 -23.25 -4.51
CA PHE A 145 -2.49 -22.05 -4.00
C PHE A 145 -3.82 -21.85 -4.71
N VAL A 146 -4.84 -21.46 -3.94
CA VAL A 146 -6.18 -21.12 -4.43
C VAL A 146 -6.32 -19.61 -4.44
N ALA A 147 -6.62 -19.05 -5.61
CA ALA A 147 -6.86 -17.61 -5.79
C ALA A 147 -8.35 -17.27 -5.68
N ASP A 148 -8.67 -16.28 -4.84
CA ASP A 148 -9.96 -15.61 -4.79
C ASP A 148 -9.74 -14.10 -4.97
N GLY A 149 -9.86 -13.65 -6.22
CA GLY A 149 -9.46 -12.30 -6.62
C GLY A 149 -7.99 -12.03 -6.31
N ALA A 150 -7.73 -11.02 -5.48
CA ALA A 150 -6.39 -10.64 -5.04
C ALA A 150 -5.85 -11.50 -3.90
N LEU A 151 -6.68 -12.28 -3.19
CA LEU A 151 -6.26 -13.05 -2.03
C LEU A 151 -6.00 -14.51 -2.41
N TRP A 152 -4.77 -14.94 -2.26
CA TRP A 152 -4.29 -16.27 -2.62
C TRP A 152 -3.90 -17.03 -1.36
N ARG A 153 -4.40 -18.25 -1.19
CA ARG A 153 -4.17 -19.05 0.01
C ARG A 153 -3.60 -20.42 -0.31
N GLY A 154 -2.68 -20.88 0.52
CA GLY A 154 -2.04 -22.18 0.36
C GLY A 154 -1.29 -22.62 1.61
N GLN A 155 -0.52 -23.70 1.47
CA GLN A 155 0.28 -24.29 2.54
C GLN A 155 1.75 -24.35 2.11
N VAL A 156 2.66 -23.99 3.02
CA VAL A 156 4.11 -24.07 2.81
C VAL A 156 4.72 -24.82 3.97
N GLY A 157 5.18 -26.05 3.74
CA GLY A 157 5.72 -26.90 4.82
C GLY A 157 4.72 -27.15 5.96
N GLY A 158 3.42 -27.26 5.64
CA GLY A 158 2.34 -27.42 6.62
C GLY A 158 1.91 -26.12 7.34
N VAL A 159 2.45 -24.97 6.93
CA VAL A 159 2.07 -23.65 7.46
C VAL A 159 1.10 -22.97 6.50
N SER A 160 -0.04 -22.49 7.02
CA SER A 160 -0.97 -21.66 6.26
C SER A 160 -0.32 -20.35 5.83
N VAL A 161 -0.38 -20.04 4.54
CA VAL A 161 0.15 -18.81 3.94
C VAL A 161 -0.95 -18.12 3.15
N SER A 162 -1.03 -16.80 3.30
CA SER A 162 -1.86 -15.93 2.48
C SER A 162 -0.97 -14.93 1.74
N LEU A 163 -1.22 -14.74 0.46
CA LEU A 163 -0.61 -13.71 -0.36
C LEU A 163 -1.71 -12.78 -0.86
N VAL A 164 -1.62 -11.49 -0.51
CA VAL A 164 -2.41 -10.47 -1.18
C VAL A 164 -1.62 -9.99 -2.39
N VAL A 165 -2.12 -10.28 -3.57
CA VAL A 165 -1.49 -10.03 -4.87
C VAL A 165 -2.05 -8.73 -5.46
N GLN A 166 -1.17 -7.80 -5.76
CA GLN A 166 -1.51 -6.53 -6.41
C GLN A 166 -0.78 -6.43 -7.76
N ALA A 167 -1.51 -6.31 -8.86
CA ALA A 167 -0.90 -5.98 -10.15
C ALA A 167 -0.37 -4.53 -10.15
N ARG A 168 0.85 -4.32 -10.64
CA ARG A 168 1.54 -3.02 -10.68
C ARG A 168 2.32 -2.85 -11.98
N GLY A 169 1.69 -2.27 -13.01
CA GLY A 169 2.36 -2.03 -14.29
C GLY A 169 2.93 -3.31 -14.90
N ALA A 170 4.25 -3.41 -14.99
CA ALA A 170 4.97 -4.57 -15.53
C ALA A 170 5.31 -5.67 -14.48
N GLY A 171 4.83 -5.53 -13.24
CA GLY A 171 5.10 -6.48 -12.17
C GLY A 171 3.93 -6.65 -11.20
N LEU A 172 4.19 -7.32 -10.08
CA LEU A 172 3.24 -7.54 -9.00
C LEU A 172 3.84 -7.07 -7.67
N GLY A 173 2.99 -6.59 -6.77
CA GLY A 173 3.26 -6.52 -5.34
C GLY A 173 2.66 -7.74 -4.65
N LEU A 174 3.46 -8.43 -3.83
CA LEU A 174 3.01 -9.57 -3.03
C LEU A 174 3.15 -9.21 -1.55
N HIS A 175 2.03 -9.20 -0.84
CA HIS A 175 2.01 -8.98 0.61
C HIS A 175 1.78 -10.33 1.30
N ALA A 176 2.83 -10.88 1.90
CA ALA A 176 2.80 -12.22 2.48
C ALA A 176 2.44 -12.21 3.96
N LEU A 177 1.55 -13.12 4.35
CA LEU A 177 1.16 -13.41 5.71
C LEU A 177 1.21 -14.91 5.99
N CYS A 178 1.41 -15.30 7.24
CA CYS A 178 1.49 -16.70 7.67
C CYS A 178 0.69 -16.96 8.96
N GLY A 179 0.26 -18.20 9.19
CA GLY A 179 -0.62 -18.54 10.31
C GLY A 179 -0.01 -18.40 11.72
N ALA A 180 1.30 -18.18 11.85
CA ALA A 180 1.92 -17.90 13.15
C ALA A 180 3.27 -17.19 13.02
N ALA A 181 3.59 -16.33 13.99
CA ALA A 181 4.83 -15.54 14.00
C ALA A 181 6.11 -16.40 13.96
N ALA A 182 6.09 -17.60 14.54
CA ALA A 182 7.22 -18.53 14.54
C ALA A 182 7.64 -18.98 13.12
N HIS A 183 6.76 -18.85 12.13
CA HIS A 183 7.01 -19.27 10.75
C HIS A 183 7.44 -18.13 9.82
N ARG A 184 7.48 -16.88 10.30
CA ARG A 184 7.81 -15.70 9.45
C ARG A 184 9.11 -15.88 8.67
N VAL A 185 10.17 -16.39 9.30
CA VAL A 185 11.47 -16.58 8.64
C VAL A 185 11.40 -17.65 7.55
N ALA A 186 10.72 -18.77 7.81
CA ALA A 186 10.59 -19.86 6.83
C ALA A 186 9.76 -19.40 5.62
N VAL A 187 8.64 -18.73 5.85
CA VAL A 187 7.78 -18.19 4.78
C VAL A 187 8.49 -17.08 4.02
N SER A 188 9.27 -16.23 4.69
CA SER A 188 10.06 -15.19 4.03
C SER A 188 11.07 -15.78 3.04
N ARG A 189 11.78 -16.85 3.41
CA ARG A 189 12.74 -17.55 2.54
C ARG A 189 12.06 -18.27 1.39
N TRP A 190 10.92 -18.91 1.65
CA TRP A 190 10.11 -19.51 0.58
C TRP A 190 9.67 -18.45 -0.44
N LEU A 191 9.27 -17.26 0.03
CA LEU A 191 8.88 -16.16 -0.84
C LEU A 191 10.02 -15.68 -1.74
N ASP A 192 11.29 -15.74 -1.30
CA ASP A 192 12.43 -15.44 -2.17
C ASP A 192 12.49 -16.41 -3.37
N GLY A 193 12.20 -17.70 -3.13
CA GLY A 193 12.13 -18.71 -4.19
C GLY A 193 10.99 -18.45 -5.18
N VAL A 194 9.83 -18.01 -4.68
CA VAL A 194 8.69 -17.61 -5.54
C VAL A 194 9.07 -16.43 -6.43
N VAL A 195 9.71 -15.40 -5.87
CA VAL A 195 10.17 -14.23 -6.64
C VAL A 195 11.13 -14.67 -7.76
N GLN A 196 12.12 -15.52 -7.44
CA GLN A 196 13.07 -16.01 -8.43
C GLN A 196 12.40 -16.79 -9.57
N LEU A 197 11.44 -17.67 -9.26
CA LEU A 197 10.72 -18.44 -10.27
C LEU A 197 9.91 -17.53 -11.22
N VAL A 198 9.18 -16.56 -10.66
CA VAL A 198 8.36 -15.64 -11.46
C VAL A 198 9.22 -14.77 -12.36
N GLU A 199 10.34 -14.23 -11.84
CA GLU A 199 11.21 -13.35 -12.61
C GLU A 199 12.02 -14.07 -13.69
N GLN A 200 12.36 -15.34 -13.49
CA GLN A 200 13.02 -16.16 -14.52
C GLN A 200 12.16 -16.34 -15.75
N GLU A 201 10.85 -16.53 -15.59
CA GLU A 201 9.90 -16.64 -16.70
C GLU A 201 9.65 -15.31 -17.41
N ALA A 202 9.78 -14.18 -16.72
CA ALA A 202 9.62 -12.86 -17.34
C ALA A 202 10.77 -12.52 -18.31
N LEU A 203 11.90 -13.24 -18.23
CA LEU A 203 13.07 -13.05 -19.07
C LEU A 203 13.11 -13.95 -20.31
N THR A 204 12.16 -14.89 -20.44
CA THR A 204 12.06 -15.85 -21.55
C THR A 204 10.98 -15.48 -22.54
#